data_AF-A0A4Q7XE13-F1
#
_entry.id   AF-A0A4Q7XE13-F1
#
_cell.length_a   1.000
_cell.length_b   1.000
_cell.length_c   1.000
_cell.angle_alpha   90.00
_cell.angle_beta   90.00
_cell.angle_gamma   90.00
#
_symmetry.space_group_name_H-M   'P 1'
#
loop_
_entity.id
_entity.type
_entity.pdbx_description
1 polymer ?
#
loop_
_entity_poly.entity_id
_entity_poly.type
_entity_poly.pdbx_seq_one_letter_code
_entity_poly.pdbx_strand_id
1 'polypeptide(L)' 'MAKKGSGGSSGSKARSAETGRYVTKSYAKAHPRTTVVETPKRRSGKK' A
#
# COMPACT_ATOMS: atom_id res chain seq x y z
N MET A 1 1.47 -15.84 23.72
CA MET A 1 0.78 -15.68 22.42
C MET A 1 1.41 -14.51 21.67
N ALA A 2 2.35 -14.77 20.75
CA ALA A 2 2.86 -13.71 19.88
C ALA A 2 1.77 -13.37 18.86
N LYS A 3 1.23 -12.14 18.93
CA LYS A 3 0.38 -11.58 17.88
C LYS A 3 1.20 -11.61 16.60
N LYS A 4 0.90 -12.58 15.72
CA LYS A 4 1.48 -12.74 14.39
C LYS A 4 1.52 -11.36 13.74
N GLY A 5 2.68 -10.70 13.81
CA GLY A 5 2.91 -9.42 13.19
C GLY A 5 2.57 -9.63 11.73
N SER A 6 1.47 -9.04 11.30
CA SER A 6 0.86 -9.26 10.00
C SER A 6 1.93 -9.05 8.95
N GLY A 7 2.48 -10.16 8.45
CA GLY A 7 3.53 -10.18 7.44
C GLY A 7 3.08 -9.25 6.33
N GLY A 8 3.87 -8.20 6.10
CA GLY A 8 3.53 -7.11 5.21
C GLY A 8 3.02 -7.68 3.90
N SER A 9 1.71 -7.51 3.68
CA SER A 9 1.06 -7.82 2.41
C SER A 9 1.82 -7.03 1.36
N SER A 10 2.78 -7.70 0.72
CA SER A 10 3.75 -7.12 -0.19
C SER A 10 3.13 -6.94 -1.57
N GLY A 11 1.87 -6.50 -1.58
CA GLY A 11 1.12 -6.08 -2.75
C GLY A 11 1.06 -4.56 -2.72
N SER A 12 1.20 -3.94 -3.88
CA SER A 12 1.05 -2.49 -4.04
C SER A 12 -0.27 -2.06 -3.41
N LYS A 13 -0.23 -1.26 -2.35
CA LYS A 13 -1.44 -0.72 -1.70
C LYS A 13 -1.79 0.59 -2.37
N ALA A 14 -3.07 0.82 -2.65
CA ALA A 14 -3.52 2.11 -3.13
C ALA A 14 -4.22 2.86 -1.99
N ARG A 15 -3.95 4.16 -1.87
CA ARG A 15 -4.47 5.04 -0.82
C ARG A 15 -4.96 6.34 -1.43
N SER A 16 -6.18 6.76 -1.12
CA SER A 16 -6.67 8.08 -1.51
C SER A 16 -5.83 9.16 -0.82
N ALA A 17 -5.25 10.06 -1.60
CA ALA A 17 -4.49 11.21 -1.10
C ALA A 17 -5.38 12.22 -0.38
N GLU A 18 -6.66 12.27 -0.75
CA GLU A 18 -7.63 13.23 -0.21
C GLU A 18 -8.18 12.77 1.13
N THR A 19 -8.57 11.50 1.25
CA THR A 19 -9.25 10.97 2.45
C THR A 19 -8.37 10.07 3.32
N GLY A 20 -7.20 9.68 2.81
CA GLY A 20 -6.31 8.74 3.48
C GLY A 20 -6.82 7.29 3.54
N ARG A 21 -7.95 6.97 2.92
CA ARG A 21 -8.53 5.61 2.92
C ARG A 21 -7.80 4.69 1.93
N TYR A 22 -7.66 3.42 2.29
CA TYR A 22 -7.17 2.40 1.36
C TYR A 22 -8.25 2.07 0.33
N VAL A 23 -7.84 2.07 -0.93
CA VAL A 23 -8.71 1.85 -2.09
C VAL A 23 -8.19 0.68 -2.92
N THR A 24 -9.01 0.21 -3.86
CA THR A 24 -8.61 -0.86 -4.76
C THR A 24 -7.68 -0.35 -5.85
N LYS A 25 -6.94 -1.26 -6.49
CA LYS A 25 -6.04 -0.91 -7.60
C LYS A 25 -6.80 -0.38 -8.83
N SER A 26 -8.02 -0.88 -9.07
CA SER A 26 -8.89 -0.37 -10.13
C SER A 26 -9.31 1.08 -9.87
N TYR A 27 -9.64 1.41 -8.62
CA TYR A 27 -9.93 2.79 -8.24
C TYR A 27 -8.70 3.70 -8.45
N ALA A 28 -7.51 3.23 -8.07
CA ALA A 28 -6.27 3.97 -8.30
C ALA A 28 -5.99 4.25 -9.79
N LYS A 29 -6.35 3.31 -10.67
CA LYS A 29 -6.25 3.49 -12.13
C LYS A 29 -7.25 4.49 -12.67
N ALA A 30 -8.46 4.53 -12.11
CA ALA A 30 -9.50 5.48 -12.49
C ALA A 30 -9.21 6.90 -11.95
N HIS A 31 -8.58 7.01 -10.78
CA HIS A 31 -8.27 8.27 -10.10
C HIS A 31 -6.77 8.42 -9.80
N PRO A 32 -5.90 8.45 -10.83
CA PRO A 32 -4.45 8.51 -10.63
C PRO A 32 -3.98 9.84 -10.03
N ARG A 33 -4.80 10.90 -10.14
CA ARG A 33 -4.48 12.24 -9.64
C ARG A 33 -4.66 12.37 -8.12
N THR A 34 -5.56 11.58 -7.54
CA THR A 34 -5.94 11.66 -6.12
C THR A 34 -5.70 10.35 -5.38
N THR A 35 -4.99 9.40 -6.00
CA THR A 35 -4.65 8.11 -5.39
C THR A 35 -3.15 7.87 -5.46
N VAL A 36 -2.57 7.52 -4.32
CA VAL A 36 -1.17 7.11 -4.17
C VAL A 36 -1.08 5.60 -4.21
N VAL A 37 -0.22 5.05 -5.06
CA VAL A 37 0.07 3.61 -5.09
C VAL A 37 1.41 3.37 -4.38
N GLU A 38 1.34 2.89 -3.16
CA GLU A 38 2.49 2.52 -2.36
C GLU A 38 2.91 1.08 -2.72
N THR A 39 3.95 0.97 -3.53
CA THR A 39 4.72 -0.27 -3.63
C THR A 39 5.66 -0.32 -2.45
N PRO A 40 5.56 -1.30 -1.53
CA PRO A 40 6.58 -1.45 -0.50
C PRO A 40 7.89 -1.72 -1.24
N LYS A 41 8.79 -0.73 -1.27
CA LYS A 41 10.16 -0.94 -1.70
C LYS A 41 10.67 -2.01 -0.74
N ARG A 42 10.83 -3.24 -1.23
CA ARG A 42 11.42 -4.35 -0.47
C ARG A 42 12.61 -3.73 0.24
N ARG A 43 12.59 -3.66 1.58
CA ARG A 43 13.81 -3.34 2.33
C ARG A 43 14.74 -4.48 1.96
N SER A 44 15.55 -4.26 0.92
CA SER A 44 16.70 -5.09 0.61
C SER A 44 17.53 -5.03 1.88
N GLY A 45 17.43 -6.08 2.69
CA GLY A 45 18.24 -6.24 3.88
C GLY A 45 19.70 -6.12 3.46
N LYS A 46 20.32 -5.02 3.86
CA LYS A 46 21.77 -4.89 3.89
C LYS A 46 22.14 -4.01 5.08
N LYS A 47 22.32 -4.67 6.22
CA LYS A 47 23.35 -4.39 7.20
C LYS A 47 23.57 -5.66 8.01
#